data_AF-A0A6G3Z0Q1-F1
#
_entry.id   AF-A0A6G3Z0Q1-F1
#
_cell.length_a   1.000
_cell.length_b   1.000
_cell.length_c   1.000
_cell.angle_alpha   90.00
_cell.angle_beta   90.00
_cell.angle_gamma   90.00
#
_symmetry.space_group_name_H-M   'P 1'
#
loop_
_entity.id
_entity.type
_entity.pdbx_description
1 polymer ?
#
loop_
_entity_poly.entity_id
_entity_poly.type
_entity_poly.pdbx_seq_one_letter_code
_entity_poly.pdbx_strand_id
1 'polypeptide(L)'
;MQPSPKPPKHRPLWQFLLPPMLLISLGLHGIVLFTPVAPSEDDLVPPPDPEEDGIAITKIDAPSARATTSQRDDGTVKTAPSNSRNRNNQAGARNNNSRQNNDANRSNQQRSNRANNSSRNQQQARNRDRPNQQSNQPSNRQDSVPDLSDVQSVDNPNPTAPTVAVSVPGLSEVSNPFEEYFEVFKGYRGQTITPEQGTEQKDLWLSGLTQRDAAYANLEIQSLKDIGQVPYEAKVCLPNPPAAAQVLVLVEADGNLDDDRLLVQTTGYRGFDRAARDLVKQHTYPDIAAPQAYLVEVEVDYDESDCQQPQEVINLPPEYFGLLEDYIGPDFTTIADAKAAEEAWLKTLNESGDIEFTEAEEPTAAELAAFAVQVDYDLGICLPIAPLDARWGVLVNPDGTLNGEPAPLRSTGYSSFDVRSKELVENYDFPETETPQAYGLDVSVDYNNVNCQQPAEKAAEFENAAEADDSNQPTVLAGTAFDPARQDTLMKAGRQNVENNSLGSLNNNEPDLIITILEAGWPEAIDKSCFLSESDPEAGLVPTEEAEDVVILSQNADRVPDTIAELYGVDLTAVGDYCGAPLYELKENGLSQLFASIVGFGTGNSNALVVLWFSDPRQD
;
A
#
# COMPACT_ATOMS: atom_id res chain seq x y z
N MET A 1 65.38 -45.51 -25.10
CA MET A 1 64.48 -44.46 -24.58
C MET A 1 63.35 -45.15 -23.85
N GLN A 2 63.33 -45.10 -22.52
CA GLN A 2 62.23 -45.63 -21.71
C GLN A 2 61.12 -44.57 -21.61
N PRO A 3 59.84 -44.94 -21.77
CA PRO A 3 58.73 -44.00 -21.67
C PRO A 3 58.55 -43.55 -20.21
N SER A 4 58.44 -42.23 -20.00
CA SER A 4 58.18 -41.65 -18.68
C SER A 4 56.81 -42.06 -18.15
N PRO A 5 56.70 -42.38 -16.85
CA PRO A 5 55.44 -42.75 -16.23
C PRO A 5 54.47 -41.57 -16.17
N LYS A 6 53.21 -41.81 -16.55
CA LYS A 6 52.14 -40.81 -16.48
C LYS A 6 51.82 -40.48 -15.01
N PRO A 7 51.62 -39.20 -14.65
CA PRO A 7 51.25 -38.79 -13.31
C PRO A 7 49.83 -39.28 -12.94
N PRO A 8 49.58 -39.61 -11.67
CA PRO A 8 48.29 -40.10 -11.20
C PRO A 8 47.21 -39.00 -11.30
N LYS A 9 46.03 -39.37 -11.84
CA LYS A 9 44.83 -38.53 -11.85
C LYS A 9 44.33 -38.34 -10.41
N HIS A 10 44.52 -37.15 -9.84
CA HIS A 10 43.86 -36.77 -8.60
C HIS A 10 42.37 -36.55 -8.85
N ARG A 11 41.51 -37.26 -8.10
CA ARG A 11 40.07 -36.98 -8.09
C ARG A 11 39.84 -35.68 -7.32
N PRO A 12 38.91 -34.83 -7.77
CA PRO A 12 38.64 -33.56 -7.12
C PRO A 12 37.99 -33.79 -5.74
N LEU A 13 38.44 -33.05 -4.73
CA LEU A 13 38.06 -33.18 -3.32
C LEU A 13 36.53 -33.12 -3.08
N TRP A 14 35.77 -32.43 -3.94
CA TRP A 14 34.32 -32.31 -3.80
C TRP A 14 33.58 -33.66 -3.94
N GLN A 15 34.13 -34.62 -4.70
CA GLN A 15 33.54 -35.96 -4.80
C GLN A 15 33.54 -36.73 -3.47
N PHE A 16 34.40 -36.35 -2.52
CA PHE A 16 34.42 -36.94 -1.18
C PHE A 16 33.46 -36.26 -0.20
N LEU A 17 33.03 -35.02 -0.47
CA LEU A 17 32.20 -34.21 0.43
C LEU A 17 30.70 -34.30 0.14
N LEU A 18 30.32 -34.66 -1.09
CA LEU A 18 28.90 -34.80 -1.47
C LEU A 18 28.14 -35.91 -0.71
N PRO A 19 28.71 -37.14 -0.56
CA PRO A 19 28.00 -38.24 0.11
C PRO A 19 27.63 -37.97 1.59
N PRO A 20 28.50 -37.41 2.45
CA PRO A 20 28.13 -37.15 3.84
C PRO A 20 27.09 -36.03 4.00
N MET A 21 27.09 -34.99 3.15
CA MET A 21 26.08 -33.93 3.23
C MET A 21 24.67 -34.45 2.88
N LEU A 22 24.56 -35.31 1.86
CA LEU A 22 23.30 -35.95 1.50
C LEU A 22 22.76 -36.85 2.62
N LEU A 23 23.64 -37.60 3.29
CA LEU A 23 23.28 -38.43 4.44
C LEU A 23 22.77 -37.62 5.63
N ILE A 24 23.37 -36.46 5.90
CA ILE A 24 22.93 -35.57 7.00
C ILE A 24 21.56 -34.96 6.68
N SER A 25 21.36 -34.48 5.45
CA SER A 25 20.06 -33.91 5.02
C SER A 25 18.92 -34.93 5.10
N LEU A 26 19.18 -36.16 4.65
CA LEU A 26 18.17 -37.23 4.67
C LEU A 26 17.89 -37.73 6.10
N GLY A 27 18.90 -37.72 6.97
CA GLY A 27 18.73 -37.99 8.40
C GLY A 27 17.91 -36.92 9.12
N LEU A 28 18.14 -35.65 8.81
CA LEU A 28 17.40 -34.54 9.44
C LEU A 28 15.91 -34.55 9.05
N HIS A 29 15.61 -34.77 7.76
CA HIS A 29 14.23 -34.91 7.29
C HIS A 29 13.53 -36.15 7.87
N GLY A 30 14.25 -37.26 8.04
CA GLY A 30 13.70 -38.46 8.68
C GLY A 30 13.26 -38.20 10.12
N ILE A 31 14.01 -37.43 10.90
CA ILE A 31 13.68 -37.17 12.31
C ILE A 31 12.39 -36.34 12.45
N VAL A 32 12.15 -35.37 11.56
CA VAL A 32 10.93 -34.55 11.56
C VAL A 32 9.67 -35.38 11.30
N LEU A 33 9.76 -36.45 10.49
CA LEU A 33 8.63 -37.34 10.21
C LEU A 33 8.31 -38.30 11.36
N PHE A 34 9.21 -38.50 12.32
CA PHE A 34 9.03 -39.43 13.44
C PHE A 34 8.85 -38.75 14.81
N THR A 35 8.85 -37.41 14.88
CA THR A 35 8.38 -36.69 16.07
C THR A 35 6.85 -36.81 16.14
N PRO A 36 6.29 -37.57 17.11
CA PRO A 36 4.86 -37.66 17.28
C PRO A 36 4.34 -36.28 17.68
N VAL A 37 3.56 -35.65 16.81
CA VAL A 37 2.76 -34.49 17.15
C VAL A 37 1.77 -34.97 18.20
N ALA A 38 1.87 -34.42 19.41
CA ALA A 38 0.92 -34.72 20.48
C ALA A 38 -0.49 -34.37 19.97
N PRO A 39 -1.50 -35.24 20.16
CA PRO A 39 -2.87 -34.86 19.84
C PRO A 39 -3.24 -33.66 20.70
N SER A 40 -3.62 -32.56 20.06
CA SER A 40 -4.30 -31.47 20.75
C SER A 40 -5.55 -32.06 21.40
N GLU A 41 -5.67 -31.87 22.72
CA GLU A 41 -6.90 -32.18 23.45
C GLU A 41 -7.96 -31.17 22.99
N ASP A 42 -8.70 -31.53 21.94
CA ASP A 42 -9.99 -30.91 21.63
C ASP A 42 -10.96 -31.31 22.74
N ASP A 43 -11.03 -30.46 23.77
CA ASP A 43 -12.11 -30.46 24.73
C ASP A 43 -13.43 -30.27 23.96
N LEU A 44 -14.30 -31.27 24.06
CA LEU A 44 -15.65 -31.27 23.50
C LEU A 44 -16.47 -30.16 24.16
N VAL A 45 -16.43 -28.96 23.58
CA VAL A 45 -17.39 -27.90 23.88
C VAL A 45 -18.75 -28.34 23.32
N PRO A 46 -19.79 -28.54 24.17
CA PRO A 46 -21.13 -28.84 23.68
C PRO A 46 -21.66 -27.66 22.84
N PRO A 47 -22.49 -27.92 21.83
CA PRO A 47 -23.02 -26.86 20.97
C PRO A 47 -23.78 -25.82 21.82
N PRO A 48 -23.60 -24.52 21.55
CA PRO A 48 -24.28 -23.47 22.29
C PRO A 48 -25.79 -23.55 22.08
N ASP A 49 -26.52 -23.38 23.18
CA ASP A 49 -27.98 -23.35 23.23
C ASP A 49 -28.49 -22.05 22.57
N PRO A 50 -29.35 -22.10 21.55
CA PRO A 50 -29.71 -20.92 20.74
C PRO A 50 -30.67 -19.90 21.41
N GLU A 51 -30.84 -19.92 22.74
CA GLU A 51 -31.79 -19.03 23.45
C GLU A 51 -31.14 -17.99 24.40
N GLU A 52 -29.81 -17.84 24.46
CA GLU A 52 -29.17 -16.80 25.30
C GLU A 52 -28.05 -16.03 24.58
N ASP A 53 -28.38 -15.11 23.66
CA ASP A 53 -27.46 -14.03 23.24
C ASP A 53 -27.89 -12.70 23.86
N GLY A 54 -27.67 -12.59 25.16
CA GLY A 54 -27.56 -11.33 25.88
C GLY A 54 -26.08 -10.99 26.06
N ILE A 55 -25.67 -9.83 25.56
CA ILE A 55 -24.34 -9.20 25.68
C ILE A 55 -23.60 -9.61 26.98
N ALA A 56 -22.54 -10.42 26.84
CA ALA A 56 -21.63 -10.73 27.93
C ALA A 56 -20.51 -9.69 27.99
N ILE A 57 -20.63 -8.74 28.92
CA ILE A 57 -19.53 -7.88 29.36
C ILE A 57 -18.64 -8.73 30.27
N THR A 58 -17.46 -9.12 29.81
CA THR A 58 -16.42 -9.74 30.66
C THR A 58 -15.77 -8.67 31.52
N LYS A 59 -16.27 -8.53 32.76
CA LYS A 59 -15.62 -7.75 33.82
C LYS A 59 -14.49 -8.60 34.42
N ILE A 60 -13.24 -8.21 34.20
CA ILE A 60 -12.09 -8.74 34.92
C ILE A 60 -12.02 -8.00 36.26
N ASP A 61 -12.38 -8.68 37.36
CA ASP A 61 -12.16 -8.14 38.70
C ASP A 61 -10.66 -8.25 39.08
N ALA A 62 -10.09 -7.14 39.53
CA ALA A 62 -8.72 -7.05 40.02
C ALA A 62 -8.44 -8.05 41.16
N PRO A 63 -7.21 -8.59 41.28
CA PRO A 63 -6.85 -9.44 42.41
C PRO A 63 -6.99 -8.67 43.72
N SER A 64 -7.98 -9.08 44.52
CA SER A 64 -8.21 -8.56 45.86
C SER A 64 -6.94 -8.74 46.70
N ALA A 65 -6.31 -7.63 47.07
CA ALA A 65 -5.31 -7.58 48.11
C ALA A 65 -5.88 -8.23 49.38
N ARG A 66 -5.21 -9.29 49.83
CA ARG A 66 -5.54 -10.02 51.05
C ARG A 66 -5.34 -9.10 52.24
N ALA A 67 -6.41 -8.49 52.73
CA ALA A 67 -6.43 -7.76 53.99
C ALA A 67 -6.15 -8.73 55.15
N THR A 68 -5.01 -8.55 55.81
CA THR A 68 -4.69 -9.21 57.07
C THR A 68 -5.55 -8.61 58.17
N THR A 69 -6.65 -9.29 58.52
CA THR A 69 -7.50 -8.95 59.66
C THR A 69 -6.72 -9.16 60.95
N SER A 70 -6.23 -8.07 61.55
CA SER A 70 -5.71 -8.08 62.92
C SER A 70 -6.91 -8.01 63.87
N GLN A 71 -7.37 -9.18 64.31
CA GLN A 71 -8.41 -9.30 65.32
C GLN A 71 -7.80 -9.02 66.70
N ARG A 72 -8.30 -7.95 67.29
CA ARG A 72 -7.94 -7.40 68.59
C ARG A 72 -8.74 -8.15 69.66
N ASP A 73 -8.08 -9.00 70.45
CA ASP A 73 -8.65 -9.57 71.66
C ASP A 73 -7.94 -9.03 72.90
N ASP A 74 -8.76 -8.45 73.77
CA ASP A 74 -8.48 -8.03 75.13
C ASP A 74 -8.17 -9.26 76.02
N GLY A 75 -7.09 -9.19 76.78
CA GLY A 75 -6.72 -10.24 77.73
C GLY A 75 -5.67 -9.78 78.75
N THR A 76 -6.15 -9.44 79.93
CA THR A 76 -5.40 -8.84 81.03
C THR A 76 -4.65 -9.88 81.90
N VAL A 77 -3.50 -9.47 82.46
CA VAL A 77 -2.80 -9.95 83.69
C VAL A 77 -2.02 -11.29 83.66
N LYS A 78 -0.67 -11.23 83.73
CA LYS A 78 0.14 -11.66 84.91
C LYS A 78 1.65 -11.34 84.78
N THR A 79 2.25 -11.25 85.97
CA THR A 79 3.52 -10.65 86.42
C THR A 79 4.83 -11.43 86.18
N ALA A 80 5.89 -10.66 85.85
CA ALA A 80 7.25 -10.64 86.43
C ALA A 80 8.25 -11.81 86.16
N PRO A 81 9.54 -11.74 86.57
CA PRO A 81 10.63 -11.12 85.81
C PRO A 81 11.90 -12.00 85.69
N SER A 82 12.81 -11.72 84.74
CA SER A 82 14.21 -12.17 84.87
C SER A 82 15.21 -11.37 84.03
N ASN A 83 16.22 -10.87 84.76
CA ASN A 83 17.49 -10.36 84.28
C ASN A 83 18.28 -11.42 83.50
N SER A 84 19.10 -11.02 82.53
CA SER A 84 20.56 -11.22 82.61
C SER A 84 21.32 -10.55 81.46
N ARG A 85 22.37 -9.83 81.87
CA ARG A 85 23.50 -9.37 81.07
C ARG A 85 24.20 -10.56 80.40
N ASN A 86 24.74 -10.39 79.19
CA ASN A 86 26.17 -10.63 79.02
C ASN A 86 26.81 -9.93 77.81
N ARG A 87 28.05 -9.50 78.06
CA ARG A 87 29.04 -8.86 77.20
C ARG A 87 29.96 -9.91 76.56
N ASN A 88 30.83 -9.41 75.67
CA ASN A 88 32.09 -9.96 75.14
C ASN A 88 31.94 -10.75 73.82
N ASN A 89 32.53 -10.32 72.69
CA ASN A 89 33.92 -9.99 72.30
C ASN A 89 34.51 -11.14 71.47
N GLN A 90 34.86 -10.86 70.22
CA GLN A 90 36.10 -11.24 69.49
C GLN A 90 35.85 -10.99 67.99
N ALA A 91 36.53 -10.08 67.28
CA ALA A 91 37.96 -9.89 66.99
C ALA A 91 38.51 -10.84 65.89
N GLY A 92 39.06 -10.23 64.83
CA GLY A 92 39.89 -10.85 63.79
C GLY A 92 39.75 -10.13 62.43
N ALA A 93 40.49 -9.05 62.16
CA ALA A 93 41.82 -8.98 61.49
C ALA A 93 41.70 -8.98 59.94
N ARG A 94 41.89 -7.85 59.25
CA ARG A 94 43.16 -7.22 58.75
C ARG A 94 43.89 -8.00 57.64
N ASN A 95 43.93 -7.43 56.43
CA ASN A 95 45.13 -7.14 55.61
C ASN A 95 44.69 -6.41 54.31
N ASN A 96 45.00 -5.12 54.09
CA ASN A 96 46.25 -4.44 53.68
C ASN A 96 46.72 -4.63 52.22
N ASN A 97 46.61 -3.52 51.49
CA ASN A 97 47.54 -2.89 50.53
C ASN A 97 47.92 -3.60 49.22
N SER A 98 47.75 -2.86 48.11
CA SER A 98 48.86 -2.34 47.30
C SER A 98 48.42 -1.17 46.39
N ARG A 99 49.14 -0.04 46.51
CA ARG A 99 49.20 1.09 45.58
C ARG A 99 50.39 0.89 44.63
N GLN A 100 50.26 1.29 43.37
CA GLN A 100 51.34 1.81 42.48
C GLN A 100 50.64 2.44 41.26
N ASN A 101 50.56 3.77 41.16
CA ASN A 101 51.48 4.69 40.46
C ASN A 101 51.76 4.34 38.98
N ASN A 102 51.28 5.20 38.06
CA ASN A 102 52.13 5.87 37.07
C ASN A 102 51.46 7.12 36.49
N ASP A 103 52.25 8.19 36.47
CA ASP A 103 52.02 9.52 35.89
C ASP A 103 52.38 9.56 34.37
N ALA A 104 52.04 10.71 33.77
CA ALA A 104 52.40 11.28 32.44
C ALA A 104 51.32 11.07 31.35
N ASN A 105 50.82 12.10 30.64
CA ASN A 105 51.54 13.26 30.12
C ASN A 105 50.64 14.48 29.84
N ARG A 106 51.25 15.66 29.84
CA ARG A 106 50.67 17.02 29.69
C ARG A 106 50.54 17.50 28.23
N SER A 107 49.76 18.59 28.09
CA SER A 107 49.88 19.77 27.18
C SER A 107 49.18 19.68 25.81
N ASN A 108 48.53 20.70 25.22
CA ASN A 108 48.37 22.15 25.45
C ASN A 108 47.01 22.60 24.82
N GLN A 109 46.22 23.52 25.41
CA GLN A 109 46.13 24.97 25.07
C GLN A 109 46.11 25.24 23.54
N GLN A 110 45.15 25.95 22.93
CA GLN A 110 44.65 27.30 23.25
C GLN A 110 43.59 27.77 22.21
N ARG A 111 42.60 28.57 22.66
CA ARG A 111 41.95 29.75 21.98
C ARG A 111 41.11 29.50 20.71
N SER A 112 39.99 30.19 20.44
CA SER A 112 39.30 31.32 21.08
C SER A 112 37.99 31.66 20.35
N ASN A 113 36.95 32.03 21.10
CA ASN A 113 36.04 33.19 20.96
C ASN A 113 35.47 33.59 19.59
N ARG A 114 34.12 33.60 19.48
CA ARG A 114 33.24 34.81 19.32
C ARG A 114 31.78 34.35 19.14
N ALA A 115 30.89 34.59 20.10
CA ALA A 115 30.01 35.78 20.26
C ALA A 115 28.87 35.82 19.22
N ASN A 116 27.64 35.42 19.57
CA ASN A 116 26.59 36.23 20.21
C ASN A 116 26.47 37.66 19.65
N ASN A 117 25.39 37.95 18.93
CA ASN A 117 24.59 39.13 19.19
C ASN A 117 23.21 39.07 18.52
N SER A 118 22.21 39.28 19.37
CA SER A 118 20.82 39.59 19.11
C SER A 118 20.61 41.10 18.90
N SER A 119 19.37 41.42 18.50
CA SER A 119 18.65 42.71 18.50
C SER A 119 18.41 43.33 17.12
N ARG A 120 17.16 43.46 16.63
CA ARG A 120 15.95 44.22 17.07
C ARG A 120 15.86 45.58 16.36
N ASN A 121 14.74 45.76 15.66
CA ASN A 121 13.96 46.99 15.41
C ASN A 121 14.15 47.85 14.14
N GLN A 122 12.96 48.30 13.69
CA GLN A 122 12.56 49.46 12.87
C GLN A 122 12.48 49.25 11.35
N GLN A 123 11.27 49.15 10.79
CA GLN A 123 10.40 50.29 10.38
C GLN A 123 11.07 51.19 9.34
N GLN A 124 10.59 51.17 8.09
CA GLN A 124 9.90 52.31 7.46
C GLN A 124 9.64 52.10 5.96
N ALA A 125 8.42 52.46 5.59
CA ALA A 125 7.89 52.60 4.24
C ALA A 125 8.60 53.69 3.40
N ARG A 126 8.56 53.52 2.07
CA ARG A 126 8.22 54.53 1.02
C ARG A 126 8.48 53.92 -0.36
N ASN A 127 7.48 53.78 -1.22
CA ASN A 127 7.05 54.75 -2.23
C ASN A 127 8.21 55.41 -2.99
N ARG A 128 8.45 55.03 -4.26
CA ARG A 128 8.22 55.88 -5.46
C ARG A 128 8.84 55.32 -6.76
N ASP A 129 8.03 55.45 -7.81
CA ASP A 129 8.35 55.95 -9.16
C ASP A 129 9.14 55.08 -10.16
N ARG A 130 8.35 54.53 -11.12
CA ARG A 130 8.60 54.50 -12.58
C ARG A 130 9.29 55.81 -13.05
N PRO A 131 10.11 55.81 -14.14
CA PRO A 131 9.60 55.55 -15.49
C PRO A 131 10.56 54.98 -16.57
N ASN A 132 9.97 54.27 -17.53
CA ASN A 132 10.03 54.47 -18.99
C ASN A 132 11.38 54.77 -19.70
N GLN A 133 11.80 53.87 -20.60
CA GLN A 133 12.58 54.10 -21.84
C GLN A 133 12.57 52.75 -22.61
N GLN A 134 11.83 52.53 -23.70
CA GLN A 134 11.81 53.13 -25.03
C GLN A 134 13.03 52.78 -25.92
N SER A 135 12.74 51.95 -26.92
CA SER A 135 13.42 51.70 -28.22
C SER A 135 14.92 51.36 -28.27
N ASN A 136 15.25 50.26 -28.95
CA ASN A 136 16.00 50.32 -30.22
C ASN A 136 16.08 48.94 -30.92
N GLN A 137 15.48 48.86 -32.11
CA GLN A 137 15.96 48.04 -33.23
C GLN A 137 17.31 48.62 -33.73
N PRO A 138 18.18 47.81 -34.37
CA PRO A 138 18.20 47.81 -35.84
C PRO A 138 18.59 46.47 -36.53
N SER A 139 17.93 46.27 -37.67
CA SER A 139 18.46 45.89 -39.00
C SER A 139 19.50 44.77 -39.19
N ASN A 140 19.01 43.65 -39.75
CA ASN A 140 19.28 43.14 -41.11
C ASN A 140 20.69 43.38 -41.73
N ARG A 141 21.45 42.28 -41.95
CA ARG A 141 22.49 42.16 -42.99
C ARG A 141 22.61 40.73 -43.51
N GLN A 142 22.35 40.57 -44.81
CA GLN A 142 22.84 39.47 -45.64
C GLN A 142 24.35 39.61 -45.85
N ASP A 143 25.10 38.50 -45.85
CA ASP A 143 25.81 37.98 -47.02
C ASP A 143 26.94 36.99 -46.64
N SER A 144 27.08 35.98 -47.51
CA SER A 144 28.28 35.21 -47.86
C SER A 144 28.58 33.88 -47.14
N VAL A 145 28.35 32.83 -47.94
CA VAL A 145 28.91 31.47 -47.93
C VAL A 145 30.46 31.51 -47.93
N PRO A 146 31.13 30.51 -47.32
CA PRO A 146 31.93 29.60 -48.14
C PRO A 146 31.65 28.12 -47.85
N ASP A 147 31.53 27.40 -48.96
CA ASP A 147 31.65 25.96 -49.18
C ASP A 147 32.96 25.41 -48.60
N LEU A 148 32.86 24.33 -47.80
CA LEU A 148 33.94 23.38 -47.58
C LEU A 148 33.34 21.98 -47.39
N SER A 149 33.79 21.11 -48.28
CA SER A 149 33.40 19.74 -48.54
C SER A 149 33.91 18.74 -47.48
N ASP A 150 33.29 17.56 -47.53
CA ASP A 150 33.84 16.24 -47.18
C ASP A 150 34.19 15.93 -45.72
N VAL A 151 33.20 15.39 -45.01
CA VAL A 151 33.45 14.32 -44.03
C VAL A 151 32.48 13.17 -44.33
N GLN A 152 33.05 12.01 -44.65
CA GLN A 152 32.34 10.75 -44.81
C GLN A 152 31.69 10.36 -43.48
N SER A 153 30.36 10.42 -43.40
CA SER A 153 29.61 9.69 -42.37
C SER A 153 29.57 8.21 -42.74
N VAL A 154 30.09 7.40 -41.83
CA VAL A 154 29.97 5.94 -41.83
C VAL A 154 28.50 5.60 -41.56
N ASP A 155 27.96 4.68 -42.36
CA ASP A 155 26.60 4.16 -42.24
C ASP A 155 26.27 3.72 -40.80
N ASN A 156 25.29 4.38 -40.18
CA ASN A 156 24.60 3.88 -39.00
C ASN A 156 23.23 3.35 -39.46
N PRO A 157 22.97 2.04 -39.44
CA PRO A 157 21.71 1.48 -39.88
C PRO A 157 20.70 1.55 -38.72
N ASN A 158 20.13 2.73 -38.47
CA ASN A 158 18.98 2.84 -37.56
C ASN A 158 17.72 3.08 -38.41
N PRO A 159 16.70 2.20 -38.37
CA PRO A 159 15.47 2.41 -39.10
C PRO A 159 14.71 3.59 -38.46
N THR A 160 14.32 4.55 -39.30
CA THR A 160 13.40 5.63 -38.91
C THR A 160 12.03 5.01 -38.64
N ALA A 161 11.63 4.95 -37.36
CA ALA A 161 10.30 4.48 -36.99
C ALA A 161 9.23 5.44 -37.54
N PRO A 162 8.13 4.93 -38.13
CA PRO A 162 6.98 5.76 -38.45
C PRO A 162 6.32 6.22 -37.14
N THR A 163 6.12 7.53 -36.98
CA THR A 163 5.30 8.10 -35.91
C THR A 163 3.85 7.70 -36.13
N VAL A 164 3.43 6.59 -35.53
CA VAL A 164 2.02 6.21 -35.43
C VAL A 164 1.48 6.88 -34.19
N ALA A 165 0.70 7.96 -34.35
CA ALA A 165 -0.09 8.49 -33.26
C ALA A 165 -1.16 7.44 -32.92
N VAL A 166 -0.97 6.74 -31.80
CA VAL A 166 -1.97 5.82 -31.26
C VAL A 166 -3.09 6.66 -30.68
N SER A 167 -4.15 6.87 -31.46
CA SER A 167 -5.40 7.39 -30.93
C SER A 167 -6.05 6.30 -30.11
N VAL A 168 -6.10 6.45 -28.79
CA VAL A 168 -6.85 5.56 -27.90
C VAL A 168 -8.33 5.66 -28.28
N PRO A 169 -8.98 4.59 -28.79
CA PRO A 169 -10.37 4.66 -29.21
C PRO A 169 -11.27 4.81 -27.97
N GLY A 170 -11.89 5.98 -27.80
CA GLY A 170 -12.87 6.21 -26.72
C GLY A 170 -12.91 7.62 -26.12
N LEU A 171 -11.93 8.49 -26.38
CA LEU A 171 -11.79 9.77 -25.65
C LEU A 171 -11.96 11.04 -26.51
N SER A 172 -12.60 10.96 -27.69
CA SER A 172 -12.71 12.11 -28.61
C SER A 172 -13.92 13.03 -28.41
N GLU A 173 -14.76 12.80 -27.39
CA GLU A 173 -15.56 13.90 -26.84
C GLU A 173 -14.61 14.86 -26.14
N VAL A 174 -14.91 16.17 -26.15
CA VAL A 174 -14.07 17.20 -25.51
C VAL A 174 -14.09 16.95 -24.00
N SER A 175 -13.24 16.02 -23.56
CA SER A 175 -13.06 15.66 -22.17
C SER A 175 -12.59 16.91 -21.44
N ASN A 176 -13.22 17.18 -20.29
CA ASN A 176 -12.77 18.25 -19.42
C ASN A 176 -11.35 17.89 -18.94
N PRO A 177 -10.31 18.72 -19.20
CA PRO A 177 -8.94 18.41 -18.78
C PRO A 177 -8.81 18.08 -17.29
N PHE A 178 -9.71 18.63 -16.47
CA PHE A 178 -9.75 18.35 -15.04
C PHE A 178 -10.30 16.95 -14.70
N GLU A 179 -11.26 16.44 -15.46
CA GLU A 179 -11.79 15.09 -15.27
C GLU A 179 -10.75 14.04 -15.64
N GLU A 180 -10.05 14.25 -16.76
CA GLU A 180 -8.91 13.42 -17.16
C GLU A 180 -7.78 13.47 -16.10
N TYR A 181 -7.43 14.66 -15.60
CA TYR A 181 -6.50 14.81 -14.47
C TYR A 181 -6.96 14.00 -13.24
N PHE A 182 -8.25 14.08 -12.90
CA PHE A 182 -8.81 13.39 -11.74
C PHE A 182 -8.73 11.87 -11.89
N GLU A 183 -9.05 11.33 -13.07
CA GLU A 183 -8.94 9.90 -13.37
C GLU A 183 -7.48 9.41 -13.35
N VAL A 184 -6.55 10.21 -13.89
CA VAL A 184 -5.11 9.91 -13.81
C VAL A 184 -4.68 9.90 -12.33
N PHE A 185 -5.06 10.91 -11.56
CA PHE A 185 -4.64 11.07 -10.18
C PHE A 185 -5.23 10.00 -9.25
N LYS A 186 -6.46 9.52 -9.47
CA LYS A 186 -7.03 8.33 -8.80
C LYS A 186 -6.16 7.08 -8.97
N GLY A 187 -5.49 6.99 -10.12
CA GLY A 187 -4.57 5.90 -10.44
C GLY A 187 -3.21 6.02 -9.74
N TYR A 188 -2.94 7.11 -9.02
CA TYR A 188 -1.67 7.30 -8.36
C TYR A 188 -1.51 6.30 -7.22
N ARG A 189 -0.38 5.60 -7.25
CA ARG A 189 -0.02 4.60 -6.25
C ARG A 189 1.21 4.96 -5.46
N GLY A 190 1.93 6.04 -5.80
CA GLY A 190 3.17 6.54 -5.16
C GLY A 190 4.29 5.55 -4.86
N GLN A 191 4.07 4.26 -5.03
CA GLN A 191 5.02 3.18 -4.84
C GLN A 191 6.02 3.27 -5.97
N THR A 192 7.20 3.78 -5.62
CA THR A 192 8.37 3.62 -6.45
C THR A 192 9.05 2.31 -6.04
N ILE A 193 9.12 1.36 -6.97
CA ILE A 193 10.03 0.22 -6.82
C ILE A 193 11.44 0.81 -6.69
N THR A 194 12.14 0.52 -5.60
CA THR A 194 13.50 1.07 -5.43
C THR A 194 14.43 0.47 -6.49
N PRO A 195 15.53 1.14 -6.86
CA PRO A 195 16.50 0.59 -7.81
C PRO A 195 17.00 -0.82 -7.42
N GLU A 196 17.13 -1.08 -6.12
CA GLU A 196 17.50 -2.38 -5.57
C GLU A 196 16.41 -3.43 -5.80
N GLN A 197 15.14 -3.10 -5.49
CA GLN A 197 14.01 -4.00 -5.71
C GLN A 197 13.80 -4.29 -7.20
N GLY A 198 13.96 -3.29 -8.07
CA GLY A 198 13.86 -3.48 -9.52
C GLY A 198 14.98 -4.38 -10.05
N THR A 199 16.19 -4.29 -9.46
CA THR A 199 17.30 -5.21 -9.76
C THR A 199 16.98 -6.63 -9.30
N GLU A 200 16.42 -6.81 -8.10
CA GLU A 200 16.03 -8.11 -7.58
C GLU A 200 14.94 -8.77 -8.44
N GLN A 201 13.89 -8.03 -8.81
CA GLN A 201 12.82 -8.54 -9.69
C GLN A 201 13.36 -8.95 -11.06
N LYS A 202 14.29 -8.16 -11.61
CA LYS A 202 14.98 -8.49 -12.85
C LYS A 202 15.77 -9.79 -12.77
N ASP A 203 16.49 -10.00 -11.68
CA ASP A 203 17.27 -11.22 -11.45
C ASP A 203 16.36 -12.45 -11.26
N LEU A 204 15.26 -12.29 -10.54
CA LEU A 204 14.25 -13.34 -10.37
C LEU A 204 13.59 -13.73 -11.70
N TRP A 205 13.19 -12.75 -12.52
CA TRP A 205 12.60 -12.98 -13.82
C TRP A 205 13.56 -13.70 -14.77
N LEU A 206 14.82 -13.26 -14.86
CA LEU A 206 15.86 -13.96 -15.63
C LEU A 206 16.09 -15.38 -15.13
N SER A 207 16.17 -15.57 -13.82
CA SER A 207 16.33 -16.91 -13.23
C SER A 207 15.17 -17.82 -13.62
N GLY A 208 13.92 -17.32 -13.56
CA GLY A 208 12.73 -18.03 -14.00
C GLY A 208 12.82 -18.48 -15.47
N LEU A 209 13.18 -17.56 -16.37
CA LEU A 209 13.38 -17.88 -17.79
C LEU A 209 14.47 -18.95 -18.00
N THR A 210 15.64 -18.80 -17.36
CA THR A 210 16.73 -19.78 -17.51
C THR A 210 16.37 -21.19 -17.01
N GLN A 211 15.43 -21.30 -16.07
CA GLN A 211 14.91 -22.56 -15.58
C GLN A 211 13.84 -23.14 -16.51
N ARG A 212 13.07 -22.28 -17.18
CA ARG A 212 11.98 -22.64 -18.11
C ARG A 212 12.51 -23.35 -19.35
N ASP A 213 13.55 -22.82 -19.99
CA ASP A 213 14.16 -23.43 -21.19
C ASP A 213 15.68 -23.18 -21.26
N ALA A 214 16.42 -24.19 -21.74
CA ALA A 214 17.86 -24.09 -22.01
C ALA A 214 18.20 -23.07 -23.12
N ALA A 215 17.26 -22.75 -24.00
CA ALA A 215 17.39 -21.68 -24.99
C ALA A 215 17.62 -20.31 -24.34
N TYR A 216 17.13 -20.12 -23.10
CA TYR A 216 17.24 -18.86 -22.36
C TYR A 216 18.49 -18.78 -21.45
N ALA A 217 19.31 -19.83 -21.38
CA ALA A 217 20.43 -19.94 -20.44
C ALA A 217 21.50 -18.83 -20.56
N ASN A 218 21.54 -18.12 -21.69
CA ASN A 218 22.50 -17.05 -21.95
C ASN A 218 21.80 -15.72 -22.29
N LEU A 219 20.57 -15.50 -21.85
CA LEU A 219 19.89 -14.23 -22.03
C LEU A 219 20.63 -13.12 -21.27
N GLU A 220 20.98 -12.06 -21.99
CA GLU A 220 21.40 -10.79 -21.42
C GLU A 220 20.30 -9.77 -21.67
N ILE A 221 19.98 -8.93 -20.68
CA ILE A 221 18.95 -7.91 -20.85
C ILE A 221 19.52 -6.71 -21.60
N GLN A 222 18.94 -6.41 -22.77
CA GLN A 222 19.28 -5.22 -23.56
C GLN A 222 18.35 -4.06 -23.23
N SER A 223 18.89 -2.84 -23.10
CA SER A 223 18.05 -1.65 -22.90
C SER A 223 17.44 -1.20 -24.22
N LEU A 224 16.16 -0.86 -24.21
CA LEU A 224 15.41 -0.32 -25.35
C LEU A 224 14.65 0.94 -24.92
N LYS A 225 14.96 2.09 -25.53
CA LYS A 225 14.35 3.39 -25.21
C LYS A 225 13.49 3.98 -26.34
N ASP A 226 13.59 3.43 -27.55
CA ASP A 226 12.98 4.00 -28.76
C ASP A 226 11.56 3.45 -29.02
N ILE A 227 10.68 3.51 -28.02
CA ILE A 227 9.33 2.93 -28.11
C ILE A 227 8.19 3.96 -28.18
N GLY A 228 8.53 5.25 -28.09
CA GLY A 228 7.57 6.34 -27.98
C GLY A 228 7.26 6.69 -26.53
N GLN A 229 6.36 7.64 -26.33
CA GLN A 229 5.95 8.12 -25.02
C GLN A 229 4.44 7.89 -24.82
N VAL A 230 4.03 7.69 -23.58
CA VAL A 230 2.61 7.67 -23.20
C VAL A 230 2.07 9.09 -23.29
N PRO A 231 1.06 9.38 -24.13
CA PRO A 231 0.51 10.72 -24.23
C PRO A 231 -0.21 11.12 -22.93
N TYR A 232 -0.02 12.37 -22.50
CA TYR A 232 -0.78 12.97 -21.41
C TYR A 232 -1.47 14.26 -21.90
N GLU A 233 -2.71 14.12 -22.37
CA GLU A 233 -3.41 15.18 -23.08
C GLU A 233 -3.97 16.26 -22.16
N ALA A 234 -4.31 15.90 -20.91
CA ALA A 234 -4.78 16.86 -19.91
C ALA A 234 -3.82 18.03 -19.69
N LYS A 235 -2.51 17.79 -19.77
CA LYS A 235 -1.44 18.78 -19.51
C LYS A 235 -1.62 19.53 -18.18
N VAL A 236 -2.26 18.90 -17.21
CA VAL A 236 -2.42 19.44 -15.86
C VAL A 236 -1.26 18.98 -14.99
N CYS A 237 -0.69 19.86 -14.17
CA CYS A 237 0.42 19.49 -13.29
C CYS A 237 -0.01 18.40 -12.32
N LEU A 238 0.74 17.29 -12.32
CA LEU A 238 0.54 16.18 -11.42
C LEU A 238 1.28 16.46 -10.11
N PRO A 239 0.72 16.14 -8.93
CA PRO A 239 1.40 16.42 -7.65
C PRO A 239 2.78 15.78 -7.54
N ASN A 240 2.95 14.61 -8.16
CA ASN A 240 4.25 13.97 -8.34
C ASN A 240 4.49 13.69 -9.83
N PRO A 241 5.58 14.20 -10.45
CA PRO A 241 5.88 13.90 -11.84
C PRO A 241 5.97 12.39 -12.09
N PRO A 242 5.37 11.86 -13.17
CA PRO A 242 5.44 10.44 -13.47
C PRO A 242 6.88 10.04 -13.78
N ALA A 243 7.34 8.93 -13.21
CA ALA A 243 8.59 8.31 -13.61
C ALA A 243 8.43 7.59 -14.97
N ALA A 244 9.55 7.21 -15.60
CA ALA A 244 9.50 6.30 -16.73
C ALA A 244 9.11 4.89 -16.25
N ALA A 245 8.19 4.24 -16.97
CA ALA A 245 7.90 2.82 -16.76
C ALA A 245 9.06 1.99 -17.30
N GLN A 246 9.45 0.95 -16.57
CA GLN A 246 10.40 -0.05 -17.06
C GLN A 246 9.72 -1.42 -17.14
N VAL A 247 9.62 -1.95 -18.36
CA VAL A 247 8.97 -3.22 -18.65
C VAL A 247 10.00 -4.22 -19.16
N LEU A 248 10.12 -5.36 -18.49
CA LEU A 248 10.86 -6.50 -18.99
C LEU A 248 10.00 -7.28 -19.98
N VAL A 249 10.58 -7.55 -21.15
CA VAL A 249 9.95 -8.37 -22.18
C VAL A 249 10.93 -9.40 -22.71
N LEU A 250 10.42 -10.56 -23.06
CA LEU A 250 11.13 -11.58 -23.83
C LEU A 250 10.57 -11.56 -25.25
N VAL A 251 11.47 -11.45 -26.22
CA VAL A 251 11.16 -11.58 -27.64
C VAL A 251 11.74 -12.91 -28.11
N GLU A 252 10.89 -13.74 -28.70
CA GLU A 252 11.27 -15.04 -29.24
C GLU A 252 12.06 -14.92 -30.54
N ALA A 253 12.67 -16.02 -30.98
CA ALA A 253 13.49 -16.05 -32.20
C ALA A 253 12.68 -15.80 -33.50
N ASP A 254 11.35 -15.81 -33.43
CA ASP A 254 10.45 -15.45 -34.53
C ASP A 254 9.97 -13.99 -34.47
N GLY A 255 10.47 -13.22 -33.50
CA GLY A 255 10.10 -11.82 -33.28
C GLY A 255 8.81 -11.64 -32.47
N ASN A 256 8.12 -12.73 -32.08
CA ASN A 256 6.93 -12.64 -31.24
C ASN A 256 7.30 -12.31 -29.80
N LEU A 257 6.46 -11.50 -29.16
CA LEU A 257 6.58 -11.19 -27.75
C LEU A 257 6.03 -12.34 -26.91
N ASP A 258 6.77 -12.77 -25.90
CA ASP A 258 6.24 -13.65 -24.84
C ASP A 258 5.22 -12.87 -23.99
N ASP A 259 4.22 -13.56 -23.46
CA ASP A 259 3.18 -12.93 -22.67
C ASP A 259 3.61 -12.58 -21.24
N ASP A 260 4.70 -13.18 -20.74
CA ASP A 260 5.30 -12.95 -19.41
C ASP A 260 6.07 -11.61 -19.36
N ARG A 261 5.32 -10.52 -19.42
CA ARG A 261 5.82 -9.15 -19.27
C ARG A 261 5.82 -8.76 -17.79
N LEU A 262 6.96 -8.31 -17.29
CA LEU A 262 7.08 -7.86 -15.90
C LEU A 262 7.35 -6.35 -15.83
N LEU A 263 6.52 -5.62 -15.09
CA LEU A 263 6.75 -4.20 -14.79
C LEU A 263 7.70 -4.11 -13.60
N VAL A 264 8.94 -3.68 -13.84
CA VAL A 264 10.00 -3.58 -12.81
C VAL A 264 10.21 -2.17 -12.29
N GLN A 265 9.64 -1.18 -12.96
CA GLN A 265 9.48 0.18 -12.45
C GLN A 265 8.15 0.74 -12.93
N THR A 266 7.37 1.29 -12.00
CA THR A 266 6.10 1.96 -12.28
C THR A 266 6.35 3.44 -12.59
N THR A 267 5.43 4.05 -13.32
CA THR A 267 5.34 5.50 -13.48
C THR A 267 4.87 6.21 -12.21
N GLY A 268 4.37 5.46 -11.23
CA GLY A 268 3.60 5.96 -10.09
C GLY A 268 2.10 6.06 -10.36
N TYR A 269 1.64 5.92 -11.61
CA TYR A 269 0.24 6.04 -12.03
C TYR A 269 -0.22 4.81 -12.81
N ARG A 270 -1.24 4.11 -12.30
CA ARG A 270 -1.76 2.87 -12.90
C ARG A 270 -2.20 3.03 -14.35
N GLY A 271 -2.80 4.18 -14.70
CA GLY A 271 -3.23 4.48 -16.06
C GLY A 271 -2.05 4.52 -17.04
N PHE A 272 -0.98 5.22 -16.66
CA PHE A 272 0.25 5.29 -17.47
C PHE A 272 0.98 3.95 -17.53
N ASP A 273 1.00 3.17 -16.44
CA ASP A 273 1.60 1.82 -16.46
C ASP A 273 0.88 0.86 -17.40
N ARG A 274 -0.45 0.98 -17.52
CA ARG A 274 -1.24 0.22 -18.50
C ARG A 274 -0.90 0.67 -19.92
N ALA A 275 -0.96 1.98 -20.19
CA ALA A 275 -0.64 2.53 -21.50
C ALA A 275 0.81 2.22 -21.94
N ALA A 276 1.76 2.23 -21.02
CA ALA A 276 3.14 1.84 -21.29
C ALA A 276 3.26 0.37 -21.71
N ARG A 277 2.56 -0.55 -21.03
CA ARG A 277 2.51 -1.97 -21.44
C ARG A 277 1.85 -2.16 -22.79
N ASP A 278 0.83 -1.37 -23.11
CA ASP A 278 0.16 -1.40 -24.41
C ASP A 278 1.09 -0.91 -25.53
N LEU A 279 1.86 0.16 -25.29
CA LEU A 279 2.91 0.63 -26.22
C LEU A 279 3.99 -0.44 -26.43
N VAL A 280 4.43 -1.08 -25.34
CA VAL A 280 5.37 -2.20 -25.36
C VAL A 280 4.85 -3.35 -26.23
N LYS A 281 3.57 -3.73 -26.05
CA LYS A 281 2.93 -4.79 -26.83
C LYS A 281 2.77 -4.45 -28.32
N GLN A 282 2.52 -3.18 -28.64
CA GLN A 282 2.32 -2.72 -30.01
C GLN A 282 3.63 -2.48 -30.77
N HIS A 283 4.76 -2.43 -30.07
CA HIS A 283 6.06 -2.20 -30.69
C HIS A 283 6.51 -3.37 -31.55
N THR A 284 7.10 -3.07 -32.70
CA THR A 284 7.71 -4.08 -33.57
C THR A 284 9.16 -4.27 -33.20
N TYR A 285 9.48 -5.43 -32.64
CA TYR A 285 10.84 -5.81 -32.25
C TYR A 285 11.65 -6.29 -33.46
N PRO A 286 12.98 -6.13 -33.44
CA PRO A 286 13.82 -6.62 -34.53
C PRO A 286 13.77 -8.14 -34.62
N ASP A 287 13.75 -8.67 -35.84
CA ASP A 287 13.92 -10.11 -36.09
C ASP A 287 15.30 -10.55 -35.59
N ILE A 288 15.31 -11.46 -34.63
CA ILE A 288 16.51 -11.95 -33.94
C ILE A 288 16.65 -13.46 -34.13
N ALA A 289 17.87 -13.93 -34.36
CA ALA A 289 18.12 -15.35 -34.62
C ALA A 289 18.00 -16.26 -33.38
N ALA A 290 17.88 -15.66 -32.19
CA ALA A 290 17.75 -16.32 -30.90
C ALA A 290 16.89 -15.44 -29.99
N PRO A 291 16.20 -16.00 -28.97
CA PRO A 291 15.41 -15.20 -28.04
C PRO A 291 16.25 -14.13 -27.35
N GLN A 292 15.65 -12.96 -27.10
CA GLN A 292 16.31 -11.80 -26.52
C GLN A 292 15.41 -11.14 -25.47
N ALA A 293 15.99 -10.84 -24.31
CA ALA A 293 15.31 -10.08 -23.27
C ALA A 293 15.60 -8.59 -23.45
N TYR A 294 14.57 -7.77 -23.31
CA TYR A 294 14.69 -6.31 -23.33
C TYR A 294 14.16 -5.71 -22.03
N LEU A 295 14.86 -4.68 -21.53
CA LEU A 295 14.36 -3.72 -20.55
C LEU A 295 13.91 -2.49 -21.32
N VAL A 296 12.61 -2.37 -21.48
CA VAL A 296 11.98 -1.32 -22.26
C VAL A 296 11.62 -0.17 -21.34
N GLU A 297 12.12 1.02 -21.64
CA GLU A 297 11.83 2.24 -20.89
C GLU A 297 10.80 3.07 -21.67
N VAL A 298 9.67 3.35 -21.04
CA VAL A 298 8.56 4.13 -21.61
C VAL A 298 8.37 5.38 -20.77
N GLU A 299 8.66 6.54 -21.36
CA GLU A 299 8.41 7.83 -20.71
C GLU A 299 6.94 8.25 -20.90
N VAL A 300 6.45 9.10 -20.00
CA VAL A 300 5.17 9.81 -20.16
C VAL A 300 5.49 11.18 -20.78
N ASP A 301 4.68 11.64 -21.74
CA ASP A 301 4.75 12.98 -22.33
C ASP A 301 4.29 14.04 -21.31
N TYR A 302 5.12 14.24 -20.28
CA TYR A 302 4.87 15.15 -19.17
C TYR A 302 6.05 16.12 -19.04
N ASP A 303 5.73 17.42 -19.07
CA ASP A 303 6.69 18.49 -18.82
C ASP A 303 6.20 19.32 -17.64
N GLU A 304 6.91 19.24 -16.52
CA GLU A 304 6.62 20.00 -15.30
C GLU A 304 6.66 21.53 -15.53
N SER A 305 7.36 21.99 -16.57
CA SER A 305 7.48 23.39 -16.92
C SER A 305 6.42 23.89 -17.91
N ASP A 306 5.75 22.98 -18.63
CA ASP A 306 4.68 23.30 -19.61
C ASP A 306 3.30 22.82 -19.14
N CYS A 307 3.20 22.14 -18.01
CA CYS A 307 1.92 21.78 -17.42
C CYS A 307 1.19 23.04 -16.89
N GLN A 308 -0.13 23.04 -17.06
CA GLN A 308 -0.99 24.02 -16.41
C GLN A 308 -1.25 23.51 -15.00
N GLN A 309 -1.07 24.37 -13.98
CA GLN A 309 -1.67 24.06 -12.69
C GLN A 309 -3.14 23.73 -12.91
N PRO A 310 -3.73 22.78 -12.15
CA PRO A 310 -5.15 22.50 -12.25
C PRO A 310 -5.84 23.85 -12.24
N GLN A 311 -6.36 24.29 -13.40
CA GLN A 311 -7.01 25.58 -13.42
C GLN A 311 -8.08 25.47 -12.35
N GLU A 312 -8.23 26.48 -11.50
CA GLU A 312 -9.37 26.58 -10.61
C GLU A 312 -10.58 26.33 -11.51
N VAL A 313 -11.07 25.09 -11.54
CA VAL A 313 -12.27 24.74 -12.29
C VAL A 313 -13.23 25.69 -11.66
N ILE A 314 -13.68 26.65 -12.47
CA ILE A 314 -14.27 27.89 -12.00
C ILE A 314 -15.25 27.46 -10.90
N ASN A 315 -14.93 27.86 -9.66
CA ASN A 315 -15.67 27.59 -8.43
C ASN A 315 -15.28 26.43 -7.47
N LEU A 316 -14.18 25.69 -7.61
CA LEU A 316 -13.70 24.87 -6.48
C LEU A 316 -12.96 25.72 -5.41
N PRO A 317 -13.13 25.43 -4.10
CA PRO A 317 -12.43 26.17 -3.04
C PRO A 317 -10.90 26.01 -3.15
N PRO A 318 -10.10 27.08 -2.95
CA PRO A 318 -8.63 26.98 -2.92
C PRO A 318 -8.10 25.95 -1.92
N GLU A 319 -8.83 25.74 -0.83
CA GLU A 319 -8.51 24.75 0.20
C GLU A 319 -8.52 23.30 -0.35
N TYR A 320 -9.36 23.02 -1.36
CA TYR A 320 -9.39 21.71 -2.00
C TYR A 320 -8.11 21.44 -2.78
N PHE A 321 -7.61 22.42 -3.54
CA PHE A 321 -6.36 22.28 -4.28
C PHE A 321 -5.15 22.21 -3.36
N GLY A 322 -5.12 23.02 -2.29
CA GLY A 322 -4.09 22.90 -1.26
C GLY A 322 -4.04 21.48 -0.66
N LEU A 323 -5.20 20.86 -0.45
CA LEU A 323 -5.26 19.48 0.03
C LEU A 323 -4.76 18.46 -1.01
N LEU A 324 -5.03 18.67 -2.30
CA LEU A 324 -4.47 17.80 -3.35
C LEU A 324 -2.94 17.96 -3.49
N GLU A 325 -2.42 19.17 -3.32
CA GLU A 325 -0.97 19.44 -3.30
C GLU A 325 -0.29 18.81 -2.08
N ASP A 326 -0.99 18.77 -0.94
CA ASP A 326 -0.52 18.16 0.32
C ASP A 326 -0.51 16.62 0.29
N TYR A 327 -0.98 16.00 -0.79
CA TYR A 327 -1.00 14.55 -0.91
C TYR A 327 0.42 14.00 -1.10
N ILE A 328 0.88 13.21 -0.11
CA ILE A 328 2.25 12.68 -0.05
C ILE A 328 2.37 11.24 -0.55
N GLY A 329 1.26 10.65 -1.01
CA GLY A 329 1.24 9.28 -1.51
C GLY A 329 0.95 8.23 -0.45
N PRO A 330 0.99 6.95 -0.82
CA PRO A 330 0.77 5.84 0.09
C PRO A 330 2.04 5.36 0.79
N ASP A 331 3.18 6.02 0.56
CA ASP A 331 4.36 5.79 1.37
C ASP A 331 4.03 6.10 2.83
N PHE A 332 4.35 5.19 3.75
CA PHE A 332 3.95 5.23 5.16
C PHE A 332 2.44 5.11 5.43
N THR A 333 1.64 4.66 4.47
CA THR A 333 0.20 4.45 4.68
C THR A 333 -0.24 2.98 4.69
N THR A 334 0.70 2.04 4.48
CA THR A 334 0.38 0.61 4.52
C THR A 334 0.36 0.07 5.96
N ILE A 335 -0.43 -0.97 6.21
CA ILE A 335 -0.51 -1.62 7.53
C ILE A 335 0.84 -2.27 7.90
N ALA A 336 1.55 -2.81 6.91
CA ALA A 336 2.86 -3.44 7.13
C ALA A 336 3.92 -2.39 7.51
N ASP A 337 3.95 -1.25 6.83
CA ASP A 337 4.88 -0.15 7.16
C ASP A 337 4.54 0.44 8.53
N ALA A 338 3.24 0.60 8.84
CA ALA A 338 2.80 1.07 10.15
C ALA A 338 3.27 0.16 11.28
N LYS A 339 3.15 -1.17 11.09
CA LYS A 339 3.66 -2.15 12.04
C LYS A 339 5.18 -2.10 12.18
N ALA A 340 5.91 -1.99 11.06
CA ALA A 340 7.37 -1.88 11.09
C ALA A 340 7.84 -0.59 11.78
N ALA A 341 7.15 0.54 11.55
CA ALA A 341 7.39 1.81 12.22
C ALA A 341 7.09 1.72 13.72
N GLU A 342 6.01 1.05 14.10
CA GLU A 342 5.62 0.80 15.50
C GLU A 342 6.68 -0.04 16.22
N GLU A 343 7.12 -1.16 15.62
CA GLU A 343 8.18 -2.00 16.16
C GLU A 343 9.50 -1.24 16.32
N ALA A 344 9.87 -0.43 15.31
CA ALA A 344 11.05 0.42 15.36
C ALA A 344 10.95 1.47 16.49
N TRP A 345 9.80 2.12 16.63
CA TRP A 345 9.54 3.09 17.68
C TRP A 345 9.59 2.46 19.08
N LEU A 346 8.89 1.34 19.31
CA LEU A 346 8.93 0.62 20.59
C LEU A 346 10.35 0.18 20.96
N LYS A 347 11.12 -0.27 19.97
CA LYS A 347 12.54 -0.59 20.17
C LYS A 347 13.34 0.63 20.63
N THR A 348 13.11 1.82 20.06
CA THR A 348 13.80 3.04 20.51
C THR A 348 13.45 3.42 21.95
N LEU A 349 12.20 3.22 22.38
CA LEU A 349 11.77 3.46 23.77
C LEU A 349 12.40 2.49 24.76
N ASN A 350 12.58 1.23 24.34
CA ASN A 350 13.27 0.23 25.16
C ASN A 350 14.77 0.56 25.30
N GLU A 351 15.41 0.99 24.21
CA GLU A 351 16.84 1.34 24.20
C GLU A 351 17.15 2.62 24.98
N SER A 352 16.21 3.58 25.05
CA SER A 352 16.37 4.79 25.85
C SER A 352 16.18 4.55 27.36
N GLY A 353 15.56 3.43 27.74
CA GLY A 353 15.20 3.14 29.14
C GLY A 353 14.04 3.99 29.65
N ASP A 354 13.27 4.61 28.75
CA ASP A 354 12.08 5.39 29.12
C ASP A 354 10.93 4.49 29.60
N ILE A 355 10.96 3.20 29.20
CA ILE A 355 10.03 2.16 29.65
C ILE A 355 10.83 0.89 29.95
N GLU A 356 10.64 0.30 31.12
CA GLU A 356 11.09 -1.07 31.40
C GLU A 356 10.03 -2.05 30.89
N PHE A 357 10.23 -2.58 29.69
CA PHE A 357 9.45 -3.71 29.20
C PHE A 357 9.90 -4.97 29.96
N THR A 358 9.03 -5.54 30.80
CA THR A 358 9.32 -6.85 31.39
C THR A 358 9.24 -7.92 30.30
N GLU A 359 10.33 -8.66 30.06
CA GLU A 359 10.52 -9.69 29.01
C GLU A 359 9.39 -10.74 28.84
N ALA A 360 8.37 -10.75 29.70
CA ALA A 360 7.24 -11.68 29.66
C ALA A 360 5.95 -11.08 29.04
N GLU A 361 5.85 -9.76 28.90
CA GLU A 361 4.76 -9.11 28.18
C GLU A 361 5.33 -8.55 26.89
N GLU A 362 4.94 -9.14 25.75
CA GLU A 362 5.10 -8.40 24.49
C GLU A 362 4.38 -7.06 24.66
N PRO A 363 4.96 -5.95 24.17
CA PRO A 363 4.33 -4.65 24.22
C PRO A 363 3.03 -4.72 23.41
N THR A 364 1.94 -5.05 24.09
CA THR A 364 0.62 -4.78 23.56
C THR A 364 0.45 -3.28 23.73
N ALA A 365 0.60 -2.54 22.64
CA ALA A 365 0.14 -1.16 22.60
C ALA A 365 -1.31 -1.19 23.10
N ALA A 366 -1.51 -0.76 24.35
CA ALA A 366 -2.83 -0.83 24.93
C ALA A 366 -3.70 0.08 24.08
N GLU A 367 -4.68 -0.46 23.37
CA GLU A 367 -5.58 0.37 22.59
C GLU A 367 -6.37 1.23 23.58
N LEU A 368 -6.23 2.55 23.45
CA LEU A 368 -6.98 3.47 24.26
C LEU A 368 -8.43 3.43 23.73
N ALA A 369 -9.27 2.56 24.31
CA ALA A 369 -10.65 2.32 23.87
C ALA A 369 -11.56 3.58 23.86
N ALA A 370 -11.04 4.74 24.32
CA ALA A 370 -11.73 6.03 24.37
C ALA A 370 -11.18 7.07 23.36
N PHE A 371 -10.14 6.76 22.58
CA PHE A 371 -9.62 7.69 21.59
C PHE A 371 -10.50 7.67 20.34
N ALA A 372 -11.54 8.51 20.32
CA ALA A 372 -12.51 8.64 19.23
C ALA A 372 -12.42 10.01 18.53
N VAL A 373 -11.24 10.64 18.58
CA VAL A 373 -11.03 11.96 18.00
C VAL A 373 -10.78 11.80 16.51
N GLN A 374 -11.41 12.67 15.71
CA GLN A 374 -11.32 12.65 14.24
C GLN A 374 -10.84 14.00 13.72
N VAL A 375 -10.18 13.98 12.56
CA VAL A 375 -9.85 15.19 11.80
C VAL A 375 -11.06 15.60 10.95
N ASP A 376 -11.60 16.79 11.20
CA ASP A 376 -12.75 17.30 10.43
C ASP A 376 -12.39 17.55 8.95
N TYR A 377 -13.25 17.10 8.04
CA TYR A 377 -13.18 17.39 6.60
C TYR A 377 -14.45 18.10 6.10
N ASP A 378 -14.45 19.42 6.19
CA ASP A 378 -15.64 20.25 5.97
C ASP A 378 -15.91 20.63 4.51
N LEU A 379 -15.05 20.24 3.57
CA LEU A 379 -15.20 20.68 2.17
C LEU A 379 -16.38 20.00 1.47
N GLY A 380 -16.77 18.80 1.92
CA GLY A 380 -17.86 18.04 1.31
C GLY A 380 -17.62 17.66 -0.16
N ILE A 381 -16.40 17.82 -0.67
CA ILE A 381 -16.00 17.49 -2.05
C ILE A 381 -15.27 16.15 -2.02
N CYS A 382 -15.50 15.27 -2.99
CA CYS A 382 -14.81 13.99 -3.03
C CYS A 382 -13.31 14.19 -3.27
N LEU A 383 -12.51 13.53 -2.44
CA LEU A 383 -11.08 13.39 -2.67
C LEU A 383 -10.85 12.27 -3.68
N PRO A 384 -9.91 12.45 -4.63
CA PRO A 384 -9.58 11.41 -5.59
C PRO A 384 -9.08 10.12 -4.93
N ILE A 385 -8.36 10.26 -3.82
CA ILE A 385 -7.90 9.14 -2.98
C ILE A 385 -8.47 9.39 -1.59
N ALA A 386 -9.20 8.41 -1.04
CA ALA A 386 -9.72 8.54 0.30
C ALA A 386 -8.57 8.62 1.32
N PRO A 387 -8.59 9.56 2.28
CA PRO A 387 -7.63 9.58 3.36
C PRO A 387 -7.77 8.30 4.19
N LEU A 388 -6.63 7.80 4.65
CA LEU A 388 -6.55 6.68 5.57
C LEU A 388 -6.50 7.19 7.02
N ASP A 389 -6.63 6.29 7.98
CA ASP A 389 -6.38 6.63 9.39
C ASP A 389 -4.88 6.89 9.61
N ALA A 390 -4.57 8.01 10.26
CA ALA A 390 -3.22 8.25 10.76
C ALA A 390 -3.00 7.42 12.02
N ARG A 391 -1.79 6.88 12.19
CA ARG A 391 -1.40 6.15 13.41
C ARG A 391 -0.24 6.86 14.07
N TRP A 392 -0.35 7.11 15.36
CA TRP A 392 0.65 7.82 16.15
C TRP A 392 1.09 6.99 17.35
N GLY A 393 2.40 6.91 17.56
CA GLY A 393 3.01 6.35 18.74
C GLY A 393 3.24 7.44 19.77
N VAL A 394 2.65 7.32 20.95
CA VAL A 394 2.87 8.27 22.05
C VAL A 394 3.36 7.57 23.31
N LEU A 395 4.27 8.24 24.00
CA LEU A 395 4.66 7.86 25.36
C LEU A 395 4.01 8.83 26.34
N VAL A 396 3.26 8.29 27.29
CA VAL A 396 2.52 9.05 28.29
C VAL A 396 3.12 8.80 29.66
N ASN A 397 3.41 9.86 30.40
CA ASN A 397 3.87 9.82 31.78
C ASN A 397 2.74 9.39 32.74
N PRO A 398 3.07 8.95 33.97
CA PRO A 398 2.07 8.62 35.00
C PRO A 398 1.04 9.72 35.28
N ASP A 399 1.38 10.99 35.06
CA ASP A 399 0.50 12.15 35.25
C ASP A 399 -0.40 12.46 34.04
N GLY A 400 -0.43 11.59 33.03
CA GLY A 400 -1.21 11.77 31.80
C GLY A 400 -0.56 12.74 30.79
N THR A 401 0.62 13.29 31.06
CA THR A 401 1.31 14.17 30.11
C THR A 401 2.13 13.39 29.07
N LEU A 402 2.26 13.92 27.86
CA LEU A 402 3.13 13.34 26.84
C LEU A 402 4.62 13.48 27.21
N ASN A 403 5.37 12.40 27.06
CA ASN A 403 6.82 12.34 27.18
C ASN A 403 7.47 12.41 25.79
N GLY A 404 7.56 13.63 25.24
CA GLY A 404 8.09 13.87 23.90
C GLY A 404 7.00 14.15 22.87
N GLU A 405 7.41 14.31 21.61
CA GLU A 405 6.48 14.49 20.49
C GLU A 405 5.89 13.15 20.03
N PRO A 406 4.63 13.11 19.55
CA PRO A 406 4.07 11.93 18.91
C PRO A 406 4.91 11.48 17.72
N ALA A 407 5.22 10.17 17.67
CA ALA A 407 5.93 9.54 16.58
C ALA A 407 4.93 9.15 15.47
N PRO A 408 5.12 9.58 14.21
CA PRO A 408 4.28 9.14 13.11
C PRO A 408 4.56 7.66 12.84
N LEU A 409 3.53 6.82 12.96
CA LEU A 409 3.58 5.39 12.62
C LEU A 409 2.92 5.14 11.27
N ARG A 410 1.84 5.86 10.96
CA ARG A 410 1.13 5.80 9.68
C ARG A 410 0.60 7.17 9.28
N SER A 411 0.69 7.51 8.01
CA SER A 411 0.10 8.71 7.42
C SER A 411 -1.32 8.47 6.90
N THR A 412 -2.14 9.52 6.88
CA THR A 412 -3.42 9.57 6.16
C THR A 412 -3.27 9.57 4.63
N GLY A 413 -2.06 9.80 4.13
CA GLY A 413 -1.75 10.11 2.72
C GLY A 413 -1.79 11.61 2.39
N TYR A 414 -2.29 12.44 3.32
CA TYR A 414 -2.41 13.89 3.17
C TYR A 414 -1.69 14.60 4.32
N SER A 415 -0.61 15.31 4.02
CA SER A 415 0.23 15.94 5.05
C SER A 415 -0.52 16.96 5.91
N SER A 416 -1.52 17.68 5.38
CA SER A 416 -2.35 18.57 6.19
C SER A 416 -3.27 17.84 7.16
N PHE A 417 -3.77 16.65 6.83
CA PHE A 417 -4.50 15.81 7.78
C PHE A 417 -3.56 15.20 8.82
N ASP A 418 -2.33 14.85 8.43
CA ASP A 418 -1.32 14.36 9.38
C ASP A 418 -0.95 15.43 10.41
N VAL A 419 -0.75 16.68 9.99
CA VAL A 419 -0.49 17.79 10.92
C VAL A 419 -1.65 17.99 11.89
N ARG A 420 -2.90 17.99 11.40
CA ARG A 420 -4.09 18.14 12.26
C ARG A 420 -4.28 16.95 13.20
N SER A 421 -4.06 15.72 12.73
CA SER A 421 -4.14 14.53 13.58
C SER A 421 -3.09 14.54 14.68
N LYS A 422 -1.85 14.97 14.38
CA LYS A 422 -0.81 15.20 15.39
C LYS A 422 -1.26 16.20 16.44
N GLU A 423 -1.81 17.35 16.02
CA GLU A 423 -2.32 18.37 16.95
C GLU A 423 -3.43 17.83 17.85
N LEU A 424 -4.33 16.97 17.33
CA LEU A 424 -5.37 16.32 18.14
C LEU A 424 -4.78 15.37 19.18
N VAL A 425 -3.77 14.59 18.81
CA VAL A 425 -3.04 13.70 19.72
C VAL A 425 -2.27 14.49 20.79
N GLU A 426 -1.60 15.59 20.41
CA GLU A 426 -0.85 16.45 21.34
C GLU A 426 -1.74 17.13 22.39
N ASN A 427 -2.99 17.42 22.03
CA ASN A 427 -3.97 18.08 22.90
C ASN A 427 -4.90 17.10 23.63
N TYR A 428 -4.70 15.79 23.49
CA TYR A 428 -5.52 14.78 24.14
C TYR A 428 -5.19 14.64 25.63
N ASP A 429 -6.21 14.63 26.48
CA ASP A 429 -6.08 14.41 27.92
C ASP A 429 -5.95 12.91 28.22
N PHE A 430 -4.72 12.39 28.28
CA PHE A 430 -4.48 10.98 28.57
C PHE A 430 -4.81 10.63 30.03
N PRO A 431 -5.34 9.42 30.30
CA PRO A 431 -5.61 8.99 31.66
C PRO A 431 -4.31 8.86 32.47
N GLU A 432 -4.37 9.24 33.74
CA GLU A 432 -3.28 9.00 34.69
C GLU A 432 -3.07 7.49 34.91
N THR A 433 -1.81 7.08 35.03
CA THR A 433 -1.40 5.68 35.20
C THR A 433 -0.34 5.55 36.30
N GLU A 434 -0.06 4.33 36.77
CA GLU A 434 0.98 4.13 37.79
C GLU A 434 2.39 4.19 37.21
N THR A 435 2.55 3.84 35.93
CA THR A 435 3.82 3.79 35.20
C THR A 435 3.66 4.41 33.81
N PRO A 436 4.74 4.93 33.20
CA PRO A 436 4.69 5.40 31.82
C PRO A 436 4.10 4.34 30.89
N GLN A 437 3.25 4.75 29.97
CA GLN A 437 2.57 3.87 29.00
C GLN A 437 2.88 4.31 27.57
N ALA A 438 3.12 3.33 26.70
CA ALA A 438 3.18 3.56 25.26
C ALA A 438 1.82 3.22 24.64
N TYR A 439 1.26 4.14 23.85
CA TYR A 439 0.02 3.95 23.11
C TYR A 439 0.25 4.07 21.61
N GLY A 440 -0.40 3.20 20.84
CA GLY A 440 -0.65 3.39 19.42
C GLY A 440 -2.06 3.97 19.27
N LEU A 441 -2.17 5.15 18.66
CA LEU A 441 -3.44 5.86 18.49
C LEU A 441 -3.77 5.97 17.01
N ASP A 442 -4.93 5.46 16.62
CA ASP A 442 -5.48 5.69 15.29
C ASP A 442 -6.38 6.94 15.31
N VAL A 443 -6.14 7.87 14.38
CA VAL A 443 -6.89 9.11 14.19
C VAL A 443 -7.52 9.06 12.81
N SER A 444 -8.83 8.90 12.75
CA SER A 444 -9.57 8.91 11.48
C SER A 444 -9.81 10.32 10.98
N VAL A 445 -9.97 10.46 9.66
CA VAL A 445 -10.50 11.68 9.05
C VAL A 445 -12.02 11.50 8.90
N ASP A 446 -12.83 12.51 9.26
CA ASP A 446 -14.28 12.51 9.04
C ASP A 446 -14.59 12.72 7.55
N TYR A 447 -14.20 11.73 6.75
CA TYR A 447 -14.36 11.69 5.30
C TYR A 447 -15.37 10.62 4.93
N ASN A 448 -16.41 11.03 4.22
CA ASN A 448 -17.41 10.12 3.70
C ASN A 448 -17.31 10.06 2.17
N ASN A 449 -16.71 8.98 1.65
CA ASN A 449 -16.56 8.74 0.22
C ASN A 449 -17.90 8.51 -0.51
N VAL A 450 -18.99 8.22 0.21
CA VAL A 450 -20.33 8.01 -0.35
C VAL A 450 -21.12 9.31 -0.44
N ASN A 451 -20.99 10.18 0.56
CA ASN A 451 -21.80 11.39 0.71
C ASN A 451 -21.08 12.69 0.30
N CYS A 452 -19.88 12.58 -0.28
CA CYS A 452 -19.19 13.73 -0.84
C CYS A 452 -19.74 14.08 -2.24
N GLN A 453 -19.67 15.36 -2.60
CA GLN A 453 -20.05 15.83 -3.94
C GLN A 453 -18.88 15.66 -4.90
N GLN A 454 -19.14 15.11 -6.09
CA GLN A 454 -18.10 15.01 -7.11
C GLN A 454 -17.62 16.41 -7.51
N PRO A 455 -16.31 16.62 -7.76
CA PRO A 455 -15.78 17.93 -8.10
C PRO A 455 -16.50 18.61 -9.28
N ALA A 456 -16.87 17.84 -10.30
CA ALA A 456 -17.60 18.33 -11.47
C ALA A 456 -19.03 18.82 -11.12
N GLU A 457 -19.75 18.07 -10.28
CA GLU A 457 -21.08 18.45 -9.82
C GLU A 457 -21.03 19.71 -8.94
N LYS A 458 -20.03 19.78 -8.07
CA LYS A 458 -19.82 20.94 -7.20
C LYS A 458 -19.52 22.21 -7.99
N ALA A 459 -18.63 22.11 -8.98
CA ALA A 459 -18.30 23.23 -9.86
C ALA A 459 -19.56 23.78 -10.57
N ALA A 460 -20.43 22.88 -11.05
CA ALA A 460 -21.70 23.25 -11.67
C ALA A 460 -22.70 23.89 -10.67
N GLU A 461 -22.75 23.43 -9.41
CA GLU A 461 -23.61 24.04 -8.38
C GLU A 461 -23.25 25.52 -8.16
N PHE A 462 -21.95 25.82 -8.07
CA PHE A 462 -21.50 27.19 -7.87
C PHE A 462 -21.72 28.09 -9.08
N GLU A 463 -21.60 27.56 -10.30
CA GLU A 463 -21.89 28.33 -11.52
C GLU A 463 -23.38 28.72 -11.57
N ASN A 464 -24.26 27.79 -11.21
CA ASN A 464 -25.69 28.05 -11.10
C ASN A 464 -26.04 28.99 -9.92
N ALA A 465 -25.31 28.93 -8.80
CA ALA A 465 -25.51 29.84 -7.67
C ALA A 465 -25.12 31.29 -8.00
N ALA A 466 -24.18 31.50 -8.94
CA ALA A 466 -23.82 32.82 -9.42
C ALA A 466 -24.87 33.42 -10.40
N GLU A 467 -25.66 32.58 -11.06
CA GLU A 467 -26.72 33.00 -12.00
C GLU A 467 -28.14 32.99 -11.40
N ALA A 468 -28.34 32.36 -10.24
CA ALA A 468 -29.62 32.27 -9.55
C ALA A 468 -30.03 33.56 -8.80
N ASP A 469 -30.11 34.69 -9.52
CA ASP A 469 -30.96 35.84 -9.21
C ASP A 469 -32.05 36.07 -10.28
N ASP A 470 -32.42 35.03 -11.04
CA ASP A 470 -33.71 35.05 -11.75
C ASP A 470 -34.30 33.65 -12.01
N SER A 471 -35.23 33.28 -11.12
CA SER A 471 -36.36 32.38 -11.33
C SER A 471 -36.28 31.27 -12.41
N ASN A 472 -35.97 30.02 -12.02
CA ASN A 472 -36.74 28.84 -12.44
C ASN A 472 -36.35 27.55 -11.69
N GLN A 473 -37.37 26.79 -11.27
CA GLN A 473 -37.24 25.47 -10.64
C GLN A 473 -36.90 24.38 -11.67
N PRO A 474 -36.03 23.40 -11.35
CA PRO A 474 -35.82 22.24 -12.20
C PRO A 474 -36.92 21.19 -11.98
N THR A 475 -37.33 20.60 -13.09
CA THR A 475 -38.31 19.51 -13.18
C THR A 475 -37.58 18.18 -13.03
N VAL A 476 -37.95 17.38 -12.02
CA VAL A 476 -37.42 16.02 -11.82
C VAL A 476 -37.99 15.10 -12.89
N LEU A 477 -37.16 14.69 -13.85
CA LEU A 477 -37.48 13.67 -14.84
C LEU A 477 -37.12 12.30 -14.26
N ALA A 478 -38.13 11.50 -13.94
CA ALA A 478 -38.00 10.09 -13.58
C ALA A 478 -37.64 9.29 -14.85
N GLY A 479 -36.34 9.16 -15.12
CA GLY A 479 -35.79 8.22 -16.09
C GLY A 479 -35.14 7.06 -15.36
N THR A 480 -35.74 5.87 -15.46
CA THR A 480 -35.24 4.58 -14.96
C THR A 480 -34.08 4.04 -15.80
N ALA A 481 -33.09 4.87 -16.10
CA ALA A 481 -31.90 4.45 -16.85
C ALA A 481 -30.82 3.99 -15.87
N PHE A 482 -30.18 2.86 -16.17
CA PHE A 482 -28.93 2.47 -15.53
C PHE A 482 -27.93 3.62 -15.68
N ASP A 483 -27.32 4.06 -14.58
CA ASP A 483 -26.32 5.11 -14.55
C ASP A 483 -24.92 4.46 -14.57
N PRO A 484 -24.19 4.48 -15.71
CA PRO A 484 -22.91 3.79 -15.83
C PRO A 484 -21.85 4.29 -14.84
N ALA A 485 -21.88 5.59 -14.51
CA ALA A 485 -20.95 6.15 -13.54
C ALA A 485 -21.22 5.62 -12.12
N ARG A 486 -22.51 5.42 -11.79
CA ARG A 486 -22.90 4.80 -10.53
C ARG A 486 -22.50 3.33 -10.47
N GLN A 487 -22.67 2.60 -11.56
CA GLN A 487 -22.27 1.19 -11.66
C GLN A 487 -20.77 1.00 -11.44
N ASP A 488 -19.93 1.82 -12.09
CA ASP A 488 -18.47 1.80 -11.92
C ASP A 488 -18.07 2.16 -10.48
N THR A 489 -18.73 3.16 -9.88
CA THR A 489 -18.51 3.54 -8.48
C THR A 489 -18.82 2.39 -7.53
N LEU A 490 -19.97 1.73 -7.71
CA LEU A 490 -20.41 0.60 -6.90
C LEU A 490 -19.43 -0.58 -7.04
N MET A 491 -18.95 -0.83 -8.27
CA MET A 491 -17.97 -1.88 -8.52
C MET A 491 -16.64 -1.62 -7.81
N LYS A 492 -16.08 -0.42 -7.96
CA LYS A 492 -14.82 -0.05 -7.32
C LYS A 492 -14.91 -0.11 -5.80
N ALA A 493 -16.00 0.39 -5.22
CA ALA A 493 -16.22 0.36 -3.78
C ALA A 493 -16.34 -1.06 -3.24
N GLY A 494 -17.14 -1.91 -3.88
CA GLY A 494 -17.29 -3.30 -3.46
C GLY A 494 -15.99 -4.10 -3.58
N ARG A 495 -15.21 -3.87 -4.65
CA ARG A 495 -13.88 -4.47 -4.81
C ARG A 495 -12.92 -4.05 -3.69
N GLN A 496 -12.86 -2.76 -3.38
CA GLN A 496 -12.03 -2.26 -2.29
C GLN A 496 -12.46 -2.84 -0.94
N ASN A 497 -13.77 -2.97 -0.70
CA ASN A 497 -14.29 -3.58 0.52
C ASN A 497 -13.94 -5.07 0.60
N VAL A 498 -13.94 -5.81 -0.52
CA VAL A 498 -13.45 -7.20 -0.53
C VAL A 498 -11.97 -7.26 -0.15
N GLU A 499 -11.13 -6.36 -0.69
CA GLU A 499 -9.68 -6.34 -0.36
C GLU A 499 -9.42 -5.98 1.10
N ASN A 500 -10.22 -5.09 1.67
CA ASN A 500 -10.08 -4.64 3.06
C ASN A 500 -10.59 -5.66 4.08
N ASN A 501 -11.53 -6.53 3.69
CA ASN A 501 -12.10 -7.54 4.57
C ASN A 501 -11.43 -8.89 4.32
N SER A 502 -11.01 -9.60 5.37
CA SER A 502 -10.46 -10.97 5.27
C SER A 502 -11.49 -12.03 4.81
N LEU A 503 -12.60 -11.62 4.21
CA LEU A 503 -13.73 -12.44 3.79
C LEU A 503 -13.57 -12.99 2.37
N GLY A 504 -12.61 -12.48 1.60
CA GLY A 504 -12.33 -12.97 0.25
C GLY A 504 -11.01 -12.47 -0.31
N SER A 505 -10.69 -12.93 -1.52
CA SER A 505 -9.57 -12.42 -2.29
C SER A 505 -10.02 -12.04 -3.68
N LEU A 506 -9.37 -11.00 -4.20
CA LEU A 506 -9.49 -10.70 -5.61
C LEU A 506 -8.69 -11.69 -6.41
N ASN A 507 -9.20 -11.96 -7.60
CA ASN A 507 -8.73 -12.86 -8.64
C ASN A 507 -7.20 -12.99 -8.87
N ASN A 508 -6.38 -12.06 -8.36
CA ASN A 508 -4.92 -12.09 -8.56
C ASN A 508 -4.10 -12.16 -7.26
N ASN A 509 -4.74 -12.07 -6.09
CA ASN A 509 -4.02 -11.87 -4.83
C ASN A 509 -3.80 -13.18 -4.04
N GLU A 510 -4.54 -14.26 -4.35
CA GLU A 510 -4.37 -15.57 -3.70
C GLU A 510 -4.42 -16.72 -4.71
N PRO A 511 -3.29 -17.03 -5.39
CA PRO A 511 -3.25 -18.09 -6.41
C PRO A 511 -3.62 -19.47 -5.83
N ASP A 512 -3.31 -19.74 -4.56
CA ASP A 512 -3.65 -21.01 -3.90
C ASP A 512 -5.17 -21.22 -3.79
N LEU A 513 -5.95 -20.15 -3.58
CA LEU A 513 -7.41 -20.23 -3.50
C LEU A 513 -8.01 -20.49 -4.88
N ILE A 514 -7.46 -19.86 -5.92
CA ILE A 514 -7.85 -20.08 -7.32
C ILE A 514 -7.58 -21.52 -7.72
N ILE A 515 -6.38 -22.04 -7.42
CA ILE A 515 -6.01 -23.44 -7.65
C ILE A 515 -7.00 -24.35 -6.92
N THR A 516 -7.30 -24.08 -5.65
CA THR A 516 -8.25 -24.88 -4.86
C THR A 516 -9.64 -24.93 -5.51
N ILE A 517 -10.13 -23.81 -6.03
CA ILE A 517 -11.41 -23.72 -6.74
C ILE A 517 -11.39 -24.49 -8.06
N LEU A 518 -10.33 -24.32 -8.85
CA LEU A 518 -10.18 -25.03 -10.13
C LEU A 518 -10.05 -26.55 -9.93
N GLU A 519 -9.35 -26.98 -8.89
CA GLU A 519 -9.18 -28.40 -8.52
C GLU A 519 -10.45 -29.03 -7.96
N ALA A 520 -11.28 -28.27 -7.23
CA ALA A 520 -12.57 -28.74 -6.72
C ALA A 520 -13.53 -29.14 -7.87
N GLY A 521 -13.31 -28.59 -9.06
CA GLY A 521 -14.13 -28.80 -10.23
C GLY A 521 -15.42 -27.97 -10.21
N TRP A 522 -15.95 -27.70 -11.38
CA TRP A 522 -17.21 -26.97 -11.53
C TRP A 522 -18.39 -27.89 -11.19
N PRO A 523 -19.43 -27.39 -10.49
CA PRO A 523 -20.64 -28.18 -10.28
C PRO A 523 -21.26 -28.59 -11.62
N GLU A 524 -21.74 -29.83 -11.76
CA GLU A 524 -22.22 -30.38 -13.04
C GLU A 524 -23.37 -29.57 -13.68
N ALA A 525 -24.11 -28.81 -12.88
CA ALA A 525 -25.22 -27.97 -13.35
C ALA A 525 -24.77 -26.61 -13.90
N ILE A 526 -23.49 -26.23 -13.75
CA ILE A 526 -22.97 -24.91 -14.09
C ILE A 526 -22.19 -24.99 -15.41
N ASP A 527 -22.60 -24.18 -16.40
CA ASP A 527 -21.80 -24.00 -17.61
C ASP A 527 -20.72 -22.93 -17.39
N LYS A 528 -19.49 -23.40 -17.16
CA LYS A 528 -18.32 -22.55 -16.93
C LYS A 528 -18.13 -21.50 -18.03
N SER A 529 -18.42 -21.83 -19.28
CA SER A 529 -18.13 -20.95 -20.42
C SER A 529 -18.97 -19.68 -20.43
N CYS A 530 -20.05 -19.64 -19.63
CA CYS A 530 -20.83 -18.43 -19.44
C CYS A 530 -20.19 -17.43 -18.48
N PHE A 531 -19.19 -17.84 -17.68
CA PHE A 531 -18.65 -17.02 -16.59
C PHE A 531 -17.20 -16.61 -16.84
N LEU A 532 -16.41 -17.51 -17.41
CA LEU A 532 -14.98 -17.31 -17.64
C LEU A 532 -14.64 -17.63 -19.09
N SER A 533 -13.91 -16.71 -19.73
CA SER A 533 -13.36 -16.91 -21.08
C SER A 533 -12.18 -17.88 -21.04
N GLU A 534 -11.33 -17.74 -20.03
CA GLU A 534 -10.19 -18.61 -19.76
C GLU A 534 -10.07 -18.86 -18.24
N SER A 535 -9.55 -20.05 -17.88
CA SER A 535 -9.11 -20.29 -16.52
C SER A 535 -7.72 -20.91 -16.58
N ASP A 536 -6.73 -20.11 -16.27
CA ASP A 536 -5.36 -20.60 -16.12
C ASP A 536 -4.99 -20.43 -14.64
N PRO A 537 -4.57 -21.49 -13.92
CA PRO A 537 -4.10 -21.35 -12.56
C PRO A 537 -2.96 -20.34 -12.40
N GLU A 538 -2.19 -20.04 -13.46
CA GLU A 538 -1.12 -19.03 -13.44
C GLU A 538 -1.62 -17.63 -13.89
N ALA A 539 -2.58 -17.54 -14.81
CA ALA A 539 -3.09 -16.26 -15.32
C ALA A 539 -4.30 -15.70 -14.55
N GLY A 540 -4.87 -16.47 -13.62
CA GLY A 540 -6.08 -16.12 -12.87
C GLY A 540 -7.37 -16.51 -13.60
N LEU A 541 -8.52 -16.08 -13.06
CA LEU A 541 -9.84 -16.33 -13.63
C LEU A 541 -10.23 -15.17 -14.57
N VAL A 542 -10.17 -15.35 -15.88
CA VAL A 542 -10.52 -14.26 -16.80
C VAL A 542 -12.04 -14.27 -17.02
N PRO A 543 -12.80 -13.23 -16.62
CA PRO A 543 -14.24 -13.14 -16.94
C PRO A 543 -14.50 -13.24 -18.45
N THR A 544 -15.73 -13.56 -18.85
CA THR A 544 -16.14 -13.35 -20.24
C THR A 544 -16.17 -11.86 -20.59
N GLU A 545 -16.24 -11.51 -21.87
CA GLU A 545 -16.27 -10.09 -22.30
C GLU A 545 -17.51 -9.35 -21.79
N GLU A 546 -18.58 -10.07 -21.45
CA GLU A 546 -19.83 -9.53 -20.90
C GLU A 546 -19.80 -9.38 -19.37
N ALA A 547 -18.89 -10.09 -18.68
CA ALA A 547 -18.72 -10.00 -17.24
C ALA A 547 -17.72 -8.88 -16.89
N GLU A 548 -18.09 -8.01 -15.96
CA GLU A 548 -17.26 -6.86 -15.59
C GLU A 548 -16.15 -7.27 -14.61
N ASP A 549 -16.49 -8.10 -13.62
CA ASP A 549 -15.53 -8.51 -12.59
C ASP A 549 -15.83 -9.89 -12.03
N VAL A 550 -14.80 -10.48 -11.43
CA VAL A 550 -14.84 -11.78 -10.76
C VAL A 550 -14.16 -11.67 -9.40
N VAL A 551 -14.88 -12.09 -8.37
CA VAL A 551 -14.42 -12.07 -6.97
C VAL A 551 -14.54 -13.46 -6.38
N ILE A 552 -13.56 -13.87 -5.57
CA ILE A 552 -13.63 -15.12 -4.81
C ILE A 552 -13.86 -14.79 -3.34
N LEU A 553 -14.86 -15.43 -2.74
CA LEU A 553 -15.14 -15.31 -1.32
C LEU A 553 -14.91 -16.65 -0.62
N SER A 554 -14.15 -16.62 0.47
CA SER A 554 -13.76 -17.80 1.27
C SER A 554 -14.86 -18.17 2.28
N GLN A 555 -16.09 -18.29 1.80
CA GLN A 555 -17.26 -18.54 2.64
C GLN A 555 -18.33 -19.36 1.93
N ASN A 556 -19.29 -19.83 2.74
CA ASN A 556 -20.39 -20.63 2.23
C ASN A 556 -21.22 -19.86 1.19
N ALA A 557 -21.45 -20.42 0.00
CA ALA A 557 -22.25 -19.80 -1.05
C ALA A 557 -23.65 -19.33 -0.59
N ASP A 558 -24.24 -20.01 0.40
CA ASP A 558 -25.55 -19.63 0.95
C ASP A 558 -25.51 -18.33 1.77
N ARG A 559 -24.32 -17.90 2.23
CA ARG A 559 -24.09 -16.63 2.95
C ARG A 559 -23.60 -15.50 2.06
N VAL A 560 -23.21 -15.82 0.82
CA VAL A 560 -22.67 -14.83 -0.12
C VAL A 560 -23.63 -13.70 -0.45
N PRO A 561 -24.95 -13.92 -0.62
CA PRO A 561 -25.87 -12.80 -0.83
C PRO A 561 -25.78 -11.76 0.29
N ASP A 562 -25.78 -12.17 1.55
CA ASP A 562 -25.72 -11.23 2.68
C ASP A 562 -24.38 -10.46 2.69
N THR A 563 -23.28 -11.15 2.39
CA THR A 563 -21.96 -10.53 2.33
C THR A 563 -21.81 -9.57 1.15
N ILE A 564 -22.36 -9.88 -0.03
CA ILE A 564 -22.36 -8.93 -1.15
C ILE A 564 -23.22 -7.70 -0.79
N ALA A 565 -24.37 -7.89 -0.13
CA ALA A 565 -25.21 -6.77 0.31
C ALA A 565 -24.42 -5.79 1.18
N GLU A 566 -23.68 -6.34 2.15
CA GLU A 566 -22.84 -5.58 3.08
C GLU A 566 -21.65 -4.91 2.36
N LEU A 567 -20.90 -5.67 1.55
CA LEU A 567 -19.70 -5.17 0.87
C LEU A 567 -20.01 -4.07 -0.15
N TYR A 568 -21.17 -4.13 -0.81
CA TYR A 568 -21.57 -3.16 -1.83
C TYR A 568 -22.54 -2.09 -1.31
N GLY A 569 -23.04 -2.23 -0.08
CA GLY A 569 -24.03 -1.31 0.48
C GLY A 569 -25.36 -1.30 -0.28
N VAL A 570 -25.82 -2.48 -0.74
CA VAL A 570 -26.99 -2.64 -1.62
C VAL A 570 -27.98 -3.67 -1.10
N ASP A 571 -29.23 -3.55 -1.56
CA ASP A 571 -30.23 -4.59 -1.41
C ASP A 571 -30.07 -5.64 -2.51
N LEU A 572 -30.03 -6.92 -2.15
CA LEU A 572 -30.00 -8.03 -3.13
C LEU A 572 -31.38 -8.64 -3.32
N THR A 573 -31.80 -8.78 -4.58
CA THR A 573 -33.02 -9.50 -4.95
C THR A 573 -32.66 -10.70 -5.83
N ALA A 574 -33.03 -11.91 -5.44
CA ALA A 574 -32.90 -13.08 -6.33
C ALA A 574 -33.81 -12.91 -7.55
N VAL A 575 -33.25 -12.97 -8.75
CA VAL A 575 -33.99 -12.74 -10.02
C VAL A 575 -34.05 -13.98 -10.92
N GLY A 576 -33.40 -15.08 -10.53
CA GLY A 576 -33.49 -16.36 -11.23
C GLY A 576 -32.15 -17.09 -11.21
N ASP A 577 -31.84 -17.76 -12.32
CA ASP A 577 -30.55 -18.37 -12.60
C ASP A 577 -29.98 -17.89 -13.93
N TYR A 578 -28.64 -17.93 -14.05
CA TYR A 578 -27.90 -17.74 -15.29
C TYR A 578 -26.91 -18.88 -15.41
N CYS A 579 -26.99 -19.67 -16.49
CA CYS A 579 -26.16 -20.86 -16.71
C CYS A 579 -26.06 -21.82 -15.50
N GLY A 580 -27.18 -21.98 -14.79
CA GLY A 580 -27.32 -22.85 -13.62
C GLY A 580 -26.91 -22.23 -12.28
N ALA A 581 -26.28 -21.05 -12.28
CA ALA A 581 -25.90 -20.33 -11.07
C ALA A 581 -27.04 -19.38 -10.63
N PRO A 582 -27.35 -19.27 -9.32
CA PRO A 582 -28.24 -18.24 -8.81
C PRO A 582 -27.81 -16.83 -9.23
N LEU A 583 -28.74 -16.07 -9.82
CA LEU A 583 -28.55 -14.70 -10.28
C LEU A 583 -29.31 -13.74 -9.35
N TYR A 584 -28.60 -12.72 -8.89
CA TYR A 584 -29.12 -11.66 -8.03
C TYR A 584 -29.00 -10.31 -8.70
N GLU A 585 -29.93 -9.43 -8.37
CA GLU A 585 -29.97 -8.04 -8.77
C GLU A 585 -29.61 -7.18 -7.56
N LEU A 586 -28.56 -6.37 -7.70
CA LEU A 586 -28.07 -5.45 -6.69
C LEU A 586 -28.78 -4.12 -6.88
N LYS A 587 -29.54 -3.70 -5.87
CA LYS A 587 -30.35 -2.49 -5.88
C LYS A 587 -29.84 -1.49 -4.89
N GLU A 588 -29.72 -0.26 -5.34
CA GLU A 588 -29.48 0.87 -4.48
C GLU A 588 -30.70 1.80 -4.55
N ASN A 589 -31.28 2.12 -3.39
CA ASN A 589 -32.52 2.91 -3.30
C ASN A 589 -33.67 2.31 -4.15
N GLY A 590 -33.72 0.98 -4.26
CA GLY A 590 -34.73 0.25 -5.03
C GLY A 590 -34.52 0.26 -6.55
N LEU A 591 -33.44 0.87 -7.05
CA LEU A 591 -33.07 0.89 -8.47
C LEU A 591 -31.95 -0.12 -8.73
N SER A 592 -32.09 -0.92 -9.79
CA SER A 592 -31.10 -1.91 -10.19
C SER A 592 -29.83 -1.24 -10.68
N GLN A 593 -28.70 -1.61 -10.07
CA GLN A 593 -27.39 -1.10 -10.42
C GLN A 593 -26.54 -2.19 -11.05
N LEU A 594 -26.42 -3.36 -10.43
CA LEU A 594 -25.60 -4.47 -10.94
C LEU A 594 -26.38 -5.78 -10.89
N PHE A 595 -25.82 -6.81 -11.50
CA PHE A 595 -26.21 -8.19 -11.28
C PHE A 595 -25.01 -8.99 -10.76
N ALA A 596 -25.29 -10.05 -10.00
CA ALA A 596 -24.27 -10.98 -9.50
C ALA A 596 -24.72 -12.43 -9.68
N SER A 597 -23.87 -13.23 -10.31
CA SER A 597 -24.00 -14.69 -10.36
C SER A 597 -23.11 -15.31 -9.30
N ILE A 598 -23.67 -16.20 -8.47
CA ILE A 598 -22.92 -16.85 -7.37
C ILE A 598 -22.74 -18.34 -7.67
N VAL A 599 -21.49 -18.79 -7.80
CA VAL A 599 -21.15 -20.19 -8.04
C VAL A 599 -20.44 -20.75 -6.81
N GLY A 600 -21.05 -21.73 -6.14
CA GLY A 600 -20.44 -22.40 -4.98
C GLY A 600 -19.46 -23.50 -5.37
N PHE A 601 -18.36 -23.60 -4.64
CA PHE A 601 -17.31 -24.62 -4.82
C PHE A 601 -17.03 -25.37 -3.52
N GLY A 602 -16.52 -26.61 -3.65
CA GLY A 602 -16.14 -27.47 -2.54
C GLY A 602 -17.30 -28.20 -1.86
N THR A 603 -16.98 -29.09 -0.92
CA THR A 603 -17.99 -29.85 -0.17
C THR A 603 -18.76 -28.93 0.76
N GLY A 604 -20.06 -28.77 0.51
CA GLY A 604 -20.90 -27.86 1.27
C GLY A 604 -20.76 -26.39 0.85
N ASN A 605 -20.28 -26.13 -0.37
CA ASN A 605 -20.16 -24.78 -0.96
C ASN A 605 -19.27 -23.84 -0.14
N SER A 606 -18.20 -24.33 0.48
CA SER A 606 -17.35 -23.58 1.42
C SER A 606 -16.66 -22.35 0.84
N ASN A 607 -16.53 -22.27 -0.49
CA ASN A 607 -16.05 -21.10 -1.21
C ASN A 607 -17.08 -20.72 -2.28
N ALA A 608 -17.05 -19.48 -2.72
CA ALA A 608 -17.88 -19.03 -3.82
C ALA A 608 -17.15 -18.10 -4.78
N LEU A 609 -17.42 -18.28 -6.06
CA LEU A 609 -17.09 -17.33 -7.11
C LEU A 609 -18.29 -16.42 -7.35
N VAL A 610 -18.06 -15.12 -7.30
CA VAL A 610 -19.04 -14.08 -7.59
C VAL A 610 -18.64 -13.43 -8.91
N VAL A 611 -19.52 -13.49 -9.91
CA VAL A 611 -19.33 -12.84 -11.21
C VAL A 611 -20.30 -11.68 -11.31
N LEU A 612 -19.78 -10.49 -11.60
CA LEU A 612 -20.51 -9.22 -11.57
C LEU A 612 -20.77 -8.71 -12.98
N TRP A 613 -21.96 -8.17 -13.20
CA TRP A 613 -22.46 -7.75 -14.51
C TRP A 613 -23.08 -6.36 -14.43
N PHE A 614 -22.87 -5.54 -15.47
CA PHE A 614 -23.56 -4.24 -15.62
C PHE A 614 -24.99 -4.37 -16.13
N SER A 615 -25.30 -5.45 -16.84
CA SER A 615 -26.63 -5.76 -17.38
C SER A 615 -27.09 -7.15 -16.93
N ASP A 616 -28.38 -7.44 -17.12
CA ASP A 616 -28.92 -8.78 -16.89
C ASP A 616 -28.35 -9.74 -17.95
N PRO A 617 -27.45 -10.66 -17.60
CA PRO A 617 -26.72 -11.48 -18.57
C PRO A 617 -27.62 -12.48 -19.32
N ARG A 618 -28.89 -12.59 -18.95
CA ARG A 618 -29.90 -13.43 -19.64
C ARG A 618 -30.47 -12.75 -20.89
N GLN A 619 -30.22 -11.47 -21.09
CA GLN A 619 -30.78 -10.69 -22.21
C GLN A 619 -29.81 -10.54 -23.39
N ASP A 620 -28.54 -10.88 -23.17
CA ASP A 620 -27.51 -10.99 -24.19
C ASP A 620 -27.49 -12.40 -24.81
#